data_AF-A0A3D1DJC1-F1
#
_entry.id   AF-A0A3D1DJC1-F1
#
_cell.length_a   1.000
_cell.length_b   1.000
_cell.length_c   1.000
_cell.angle_alpha   90.00
_cell.angle_beta   90.00
_cell.angle_gamma   90.00
#
_symmetry.space_group_name_H-M   'P 1'
#
loop_
_entity.id
_entity.type
_entity.pdbx_description
1 polymer ?
#
loop_
_entity_poly.entity_id
_entity_poly.type
_entity_poly.pdbx_seq_one_letter_code
_entity_poly.pdbx_strand_id
1 'polypeptide(L)'
;MSTVKRPRIAAVVTEFRRYSHAQHILDRFLFGYSWDGRHHVPDIELVSLYTDQRPDGELSRDRAKLFPQMKIYPTIAEALCRGGRQLDVDGVLLIGEHGNYP
;
A
#
# COMPACT_ATOMS: atom_id res chain seq x y z
N MET A 1 12.23 -13.00 -24.74
CA MET A 1 11.02 -13.10 -23.90
C MET A 1 10.82 -11.75 -23.23
N SER A 2 9.74 -11.03 -23.54
CA SER A 2 9.39 -9.81 -22.79
C SER A 2 9.08 -10.21 -21.36
N THR A 3 9.91 -9.80 -20.41
CA THR A 3 9.59 -9.89 -18.98
C THR A 3 8.30 -9.12 -18.75
N VAL A 4 7.20 -9.80 -18.44
CA VAL A 4 5.94 -9.12 -18.08
C VAL A 4 6.24 -8.30 -16.83
N LYS A 5 6.16 -6.98 -16.95
CA LYS A 5 6.38 -6.07 -15.83
C LYS A 5 5.23 -6.26 -14.84
N ARG A 6 5.54 -6.54 -13.57
CA ARG A 6 4.53 -6.62 -12.50
C ARG A 6 3.83 -5.25 -12.40
N PRO A 7 2.49 -5.19 -12.41
CA PRO A 7 1.78 -3.95 -12.19
C PRO A 7 2.18 -3.34 -10.84
N ARG A 8 2.42 -2.04 -10.82
CA ARG A 8 2.78 -1.28 -9.62
C ARG A 8 1.56 -0.53 -9.12
N ILE A 9 1.22 -0.69 -7.86
CA ILE A 9 0.07 -0.02 -7.25
C ILE A 9 0.51 0.93 -6.13
N ALA A 10 -0.18 2.05 -6.03
CA ALA A 10 -0.14 2.93 -4.87
C ALA A 10 -1.30 2.62 -3.92
N ALA A 11 -1.12 2.86 -2.63
CA ALA A 11 -2.19 2.89 -1.65
C ALA A 11 -2.42 4.31 -1.13
N VAL A 12 -3.67 4.74 -1.14
CA VAL A 12 -4.13 6.00 -0.54
C VAL A 12 -5.16 5.62 0.51
N VAL A 13 -4.79 5.78 1.78
CA VAL A 13 -5.61 5.31 2.91
C VAL A 13 -5.79 6.39 3.96
N THR A 14 -6.93 6.37 4.65
CA THR A 14 -7.17 7.29 5.77
C THR A 14 -6.35 6.88 6.99
N GLU A 15 -6.31 5.58 7.34
CA GLU A 15 -5.46 5.03 8.40
C GLU A 15 -4.94 3.62 8.07
N PHE A 16 -3.72 3.32 8.50
CA PHE A 16 -3.13 1.97 8.41
C PHE A 16 -2.71 1.51 9.81
N ARG A 17 -3.66 0.91 10.54
CA ARG A 17 -3.44 0.39 11.90
C ARG A 17 -3.82 -1.07 12.00
N ARG A 18 -3.52 -1.67 13.15
CA ARG A 18 -3.99 -3.01 13.49
C ARG A 18 -5.53 -3.11 13.36
N TYR A 19 -5.98 -4.16 12.68
CA TYR A 19 -7.36 -4.51 12.36
C TYR A 19 -8.12 -3.50 11.47
N SER A 20 -7.43 -2.59 10.77
CA SER A 20 -8.09 -1.76 9.76
C SER A 20 -8.26 -2.49 8.43
N HIS A 21 -9.20 -2.02 7.60
CA HIS A 21 -9.35 -2.49 6.22
C HIS A 21 -8.05 -2.35 5.43
N ALA A 22 -7.33 -1.25 5.64
CA ALA A 22 -6.02 -1.03 5.03
C ALA A 22 -5.03 -2.13 5.43
N GLN A 23 -4.97 -2.55 6.70
CA GLN A 23 -4.11 -3.67 7.08
C GLN A 23 -4.51 -4.94 6.33
N HIS A 24 -5.78 -5.33 6.39
CA HIS A 24 -6.24 -6.57 5.79
C HIS A 24 -5.92 -6.63 4.29
N ILE A 25 -6.05 -5.51 3.57
CA ILE A 25 -5.80 -5.47 2.13
C ILE A 25 -4.31 -5.35 1.82
N LEU A 26 -3.60 -4.38 2.41
CA LEU A 26 -2.21 -4.10 2.07
C LEU A 26 -1.26 -5.23 2.50
N ASP A 27 -1.49 -5.86 3.66
CA ASP A 27 -0.66 -6.98 4.12
C ASP A 27 -0.74 -8.18 3.16
N ARG A 28 -1.83 -8.34 2.39
CA ARG A 28 -1.94 -9.40 1.37
C ARG A 28 -1.03 -9.15 0.16
N PHE A 29 -0.77 -7.90 -0.19
CA PHE A 29 0.19 -7.54 -1.25
C PHE A 29 1.64 -7.60 -0.75
N LEU A 30 1.86 -7.33 0.54
CA LEU A 30 3.20 -7.32 1.13
C LEU A 30 3.68 -8.72 1.55
N PHE A 31 2.84 -9.46 2.28
CA PHE A 31 3.18 -10.76 2.85
C PHE A 31 2.54 -11.94 2.12
N GLY A 32 1.53 -11.71 1.28
CA GLY A 32 0.72 -12.79 0.73
C GLY A 32 -0.35 -13.32 1.71
N TYR A 33 -1.01 -14.40 1.30
CA TYR A 33 -2.07 -15.07 2.05
C TYR A 33 -2.21 -16.53 1.62
N SER A 34 -2.89 -17.35 2.41
CA SER A 34 -3.23 -18.72 2.02
C SER A 34 -4.34 -18.70 0.96
N TRP A 35 -4.10 -19.37 -0.17
CA TRP A 35 -5.05 -19.52 -1.26
C TRP A 35 -4.84 -20.89 -1.91
N ASP A 36 -5.91 -21.67 -2.06
CA ASP A 36 -5.86 -22.98 -2.74
C ASP A 36 -4.77 -23.92 -2.17
N GLY A 37 -4.74 -24.04 -0.84
CA GLY A 37 -3.78 -24.90 -0.13
C GLY A 37 -2.32 -24.45 -0.18
N ARG A 38 -2.00 -23.32 -0.82
CA ARG A 38 -0.64 -22.78 -0.94
C ARG A 38 -0.54 -21.34 -0.45
N HIS A 39 0.67 -20.92 -0.13
CA HIS A 39 0.95 -19.51 0.12
C HIS A 39 0.98 -18.77 -1.22
N HIS A 40 0.18 -17.72 -1.35
CA HIS A 40 0.05 -16.92 -2.56
C HIS A 40 0.43 -15.46 -2.26
N VAL A 41 1.41 -14.96 -3.01
CA VAL A 41 1.73 -13.54 -3.08
C VAL A 41 1.24 -13.05 -4.45
N PRO A 42 0.37 -12.03 -4.52
CA PRO A 42 -0.09 -11.47 -5.78
C PRO A 42 1.08 -11.05 -6.68
N ASP A 43 0.92 -11.21 -8.00
CA ASP A 43 1.91 -10.76 -8.98
C ASP A 43 1.83 -9.25 -9.25
N ILE A 44 1.71 -8.46 -8.19
CA ILE A 44 1.50 -7.01 -8.16
C ILE A 44 2.40 -6.41 -7.08
N GLU A 45 3.01 -5.26 -7.35
CA GLU A 45 3.91 -4.58 -6.41
C GLU A 45 3.21 -3.39 -5.74
N LEU A 46 3.05 -3.43 -4.42
CA LEU A 46 2.69 -2.24 -3.64
C LEU A 46 3.94 -1.36 -3.44
N VAL A 47 4.00 -0.25 -4.18
CA VAL A 47 5.23 0.54 -4.33
C VAL A 47 5.21 1.87 -3.60
N SER A 48 4.01 2.37 -3.27
CA SER A 48 3.87 3.63 -2.56
C SER A 48 2.64 3.65 -1.69
N LEU A 49 2.71 4.44 -0.64
CA LEU A 49 1.65 4.58 0.35
C LEU A 49 1.52 6.05 0.77
N TYR A 50 0.29 6.51 0.89
CA TYR A 50 -0.08 7.71 1.62
C TYR A 50 -1.07 7.31 2.73
N THR A 51 -0.83 7.82 3.94
CA THR A 51 -1.71 7.66 5.11
C THR A 51 -2.08 9.06 5.60
N ASP A 52 -3.37 9.36 5.70
CA ASP A 52 -3.83 10.68 6.19
C ASP A 52 -3.60 10.82 7.71
N GLN A 53 -3.99 9.80 8.48
CA GLN A 53 -3.94 9.79 9.94
C GLN A 53 -3.00 8.71 10.48
N ARG A 54 -2.51 8.92 11.71
CA ARG A 54 -1.66 7.98 12.46
C ARG A 54 -2.20 7.76 13.87
N PRO A 55 -3.25 6.93 14.01
CA PRO A 55 -3.81 6.58 15.30
C PRO A 55 -2.91 5.63 16.09
N ASP A 56 -3.31 5.27 17.30
CA ASP A 56 -2.65 4.21 18.06
C ASP A 56 -2.67 2.88 17.31
N GLY A 57 -1.54 2.15 17.36
CA GLY A 57 -1.39 0.88 16.65
C GLY A 57 -1.15 1.02 15.14
N GLU A 58 -0.69 2.19 14.68
CA GLU A 58 -0.20 2.47 13.32
C GLU A 58 0.87 1.45 12.86
N LEU A 59 0.79 1.01 11.60
CA LEU A 59 1.63 -0.06 11.05
C LEU A 59 2.50 0.38 9.87
N SER A 60 2.18 1.46 9.16
CA SER A 60 2.81 1.83 7.89
C SER A 60 4.31 1.97 7.99
N ARG A 61 4.84 2.58 9.06
CA ARG A 61 6.29 2.77 9.23
C ARG A 61 7.04 1.47 9.42
N ASP A 62 6.47 0.54 10.18
CA ASP A 62 7.07 -0.78 10.36
C ASP A 62 6.95 -1.62 9.09
N ARG A 63 5.83 -1.49 8.34
CA ARG A 63 5.70 -2.10 7.01
C ARG A 63 6.73 -1.55 6.02
N ALA A 64 6.97 -0.24 6.00
CA ALA A 64 7.96 0.37 5.11
C ALA A 64 9.40 -0.07 5.45
N LYS A 65 9.71 -0.37 6.71
CA LYS A 65 11.00 -0.97 7.10
C LYS A 65 11.15 -2.41 6.60
N LEU A 66 10.08 -3.20 6.72
CA LEU A 66 10.06 -4.60 6.27
C LEU A 66 10.04 -4.71 4.73
N PHE A 67 9.44 -3.75 4.04
CA PHE A 67 9.28 -3.71 2.58
C PHE A 67 9.78 -2.38 2.01
N PRO A 68 11.10 -2.23 1.81
CA PRO A 68 11.70 -0.98 1.32
C PRO A 68 11.20 -0.52 -0.06
N GLN A 69 10.59 -1.42 -0.85
CA GLN A 69 9.94 -1.09 -2.11
C GLN A 69 8.67 -0.24 -1.93
N MET A 70 8.00 -0.33 -0.78
CA MET A 70 6.83 0.47 -0.44
C MET A 70 7.28 1.76 0.25
N LYS A 71 7.35 2.85 -0.52
CA LYS A 71 7.74 4.16 0.01
C LYS A 71 6.52 4.95 0.49
N ILE A 72 6.62 5.55 1.66
CA ILE A 72 5.56 6.42 2.18
C ILE A 72 5.83 7.86 1.77
N TYR A 73 4.84 8.50 1.16
CA TYR A 73 4.92 9.89 0.71
C TYR A 73 3.99 10.79 1.54
N PRO A 74 4.33 12.09 1.69
CA PRO A 74 3.56 12.99 2.53
C PRO A 74 2.31 13.55 1.84
N THR A 75 2.18 13.38 0.53
CA THR A 75 0.99 13.78 -0.23
C THR A 75 0.52 12.67 -1.16
N ILE A 76 -0.77 12.69 -1.51
CA ILE A 76 -1.35 11.78 -2.51
C ILE A 76 -0.62 11.94 -3.85
N ALA A 77 -0.40 13.17 -4.30
CA ALA A 77 0.29 13.44 -5.57
C ALA A 77 1.68 12.80 -5.61
N GLU A 78 2.47 12.92 -4.54
CA GLU A 78 3.78 12.29 -4.48
C GLU A 78 3.71 10.77 -4.35
N ALA A 79 2.70 10.21 -3.70
CA ALA A 79 2.49 8.76 -3.66
C ALA A 79 2.20 8.20 -5.07
N LEU A 80 1.36 8.90 -5.85
CA LEU A 80 0.99 8.49 -7.20
C LEU A 80 2.10 8.73 -8.22
N CYS A 81 2.87 9.81 -8.07
CA CYS A 81 3.97 10.18 -8.97
C CYS A 81 5.34 9.66 -8.52
N ARG A 82 5.41 9.05 -7.33
CA ARG A 82 6.62 8.51 -6.70
C ARG A 82 7.80 9.49 -6.60
N GLY A 83 7.51 10.78 -6.41
CA GLY A 83 8.48 11.88 -6.37
C GLY A 83 8.78 12.54 -7.74
N GLY A 84 8.15 12.07 -8.81
CA GLY A 84 8.18 12.68 -10.13
C GLY A 84 7.02 13.66 -10.39
N ARG A 85 6.84 14.02 -11.66
CA ARG A 85 5.78 14.95 -12.12
C ARG A 85 4.64 14.28 -12.88
N GLN A 86 4.72 12.96 -13.09
CA GLN A 86 3.76 12.15 -13.83
C GLN A 86 3.42 10.92 -13.02
N LEU A 87 2.24 10.34 -13.25
CA LEU A 87 1.83 9.09 -12.61
C LEU A 87 2.86 7.98 -12.90
N ASP A 88 3.34 7.31 -11.84
CA ASP A 88 4.30 6.20 -11.94
C ASP A 88 3.76 4.91 -11.31
N VAL A 89 2.44 4.75 -11.36
CA VAL A 89 1.72 3.55 -10.91
C VAL A 89 0.68 3.14 -11.94
N ASP A 90 0.42 1.84 -12.00
CA ASP A 90 -0.52 1.20 -12.91
C ASP A 90 -1.93 1.06 -12.28
N GLY A 91 -2.04 1.27 -10.97
CA GLY A 91 -3.32 1.26 -10.24
C GLY A 91 -3.25 1.90 -8.86
N VAL A 92 -4.42 2.16 -8.26
CA VAL A 92 -4.55 2.77 -6.93
C VAL A 92 -5.53 1.99 -6.07
N LEU A 93 -5.09 1.62 -4.86
CA LEU A 93 -5.95 1.16 -3.79
C LEU A 93 -6.41 2.38 -2.98
N LEU A 94 -7.70 2.71 -3.06
CA LEU A 94 -8.32 3.78 -2.29
C LEU A 94 -9.16 3.16 -1.17
N ILE A 95 -8.72 3.34 0.09
CA ILE A 95 -9.35 2.68 1.24
C ILE A 95 -9.66 3.73 2.32
N GLY A 96 -10.95 4.03 2.48
CA GLY A 96 -11.46 4.85 3.57
C GLY A 96 -11.88 3.99 4.75
N GLU A 97 -11.14 4.08 5.84
CA GLU A 97 -11.50 3.56 7.16
C GLU A 97 -12.12 4.68 8.02
N HIS A 98 -12.89 4.32 9.06
CA HIS A 98 -13.46 5.27 10.02
C HIS A 98 -12.35 6.02 10.77
N GLY A 99 -11.96 7.18 10.24
CA GLY A 99 -10.99 8.08 10.85
C GLY A 99 -11.65 9.17 11.68
N ASN A 100 -10.83 10.05 12.27
CA ASN A 100 -11.30 11.24 12.95
C ASN A 100 -11.43 12.39 11.95
N TYR A 101 -12.66 12.70 11.55
CA TYR A 101 -13.01 13.78 10.63
C TYR A 101 -14.17 14.60 11.23
N PRO A 102 -14.29 15.91 10.94
CA PRO A 102 -15.36 16.78 11.47
C PRO A 102 -16.78 16.32 11.12
#